data_AF-A0A5K0VMY7-F1
#
_entry.id   AF-A0A5K0VMY7-F1
#
_cell.length_a   1.000
_cell.length_b   1.000
_cell.length_c   1.000
_cell.angle_alpha   90.00
_cell.angle_beta   90.00
_cell.angle_gamma   90.00
#
_symmetry.space_group_name_H-M   'P 1'
#
loop_
_entity.id
_entity.type
_entity.pdbx_description
1 polymer ?
#
loop_
_entity_poly.entity_id
_entity_poly.type
_entity_poly.pdbx_seq_one_letter_code
_entity_poly.pdbx_strand_id
1 'polypeptide(L)'
;EPLGYIADLIREAVEKVGSDYFQSVIDFGELNKDKELYPSVGMGGNTLCPDLEVDSWLGFQFHELDMGGGAPCAFLPTWIPVEGILIMMPSPLKNKEQKSDQRWGAGIDVILTLSAEHAKAFKQIAHSLD
;
A
#
# COMPACT_ATOMS: atom_id res chain seq x y z
N GLU A 1 18.95 13.35 -0.91
CA GLU A 1 19.24 12.48 0.26
C GLU A 1 19.23 11.04 -0.23
N PRO A 2 20.17 10.18 0.18
CA PRO A 2 20.25 8.87 -0.43
C PRO A 2 19.03 8.04 -0.04
N LEU A 3 18.32 7.49 -1.03
CA LEU A 3 17.16 6.62 -0.88
C LEU A 3 17.36 5.49 0.16
N GLY A 4 18.61 5.06 0.35
CA GLY A 4 18.99 4.08 1.37
C GLY A 4 18.61 4.50 2.79
N TYR A 5 18.80 5.77 3.17
CA TYR A 5 18.43 6.25 4.50
C TYR A 5 16.92 6.15 4.76
N ILE A 6 16.11 6.53 3.77
CA ILE A 6 14.64 6.45 3.87
C ILE A 6 14.20 4.98 3.95
N ALA A 7 14.78 4.11 3.13
CA ALA A 7 14.48 2.67 3.17
C ALA A 7 14.85 2.04 4.52
N ASP A 8 15.98 2.44 5.11
CA ASP A 8 16.40 2.01 6.44
C ASP A 8 15.42 2.45 7.53
N LEU A 9 14.99 3.71 7.49
CA LEU A 9 14.01 4.25 8.43
C LEU A 9 12.67 3.50 8.37
N ILE A 10 12.18 3.20 7.16
CA ILE A 10 10.94 2.42 6.98
C ILE A 10 11.12 1.00 7.53
N ARG A 11 12.24 0.33 7.21
CA ARG A 11 12.53 -1.02 7.71
C ARG A 11 12.54 -1.05 9.23
N GLU A 12 13.26 -0.13 9.87
CA GLU A 12 13.35 -0.04 11.33
C GLU A 12 11.98 0.22 11.98
N ALA A 13 11.11 1.01 11.33
CA ALA A 13 9.76 1.24 11.80
C ALA A 13 8.90 -0.04 11.72
N VAL A 14 8.98 -0.77 10.61
CA VAL A 14 8.26 -2.04 10.41
C VAL A 14 8.75 -3.11 11.39
N GLU A 15 10.05 -3.22 11.63
CA GLU A 15 10.64 -4.19 12.57
C GLU A 15 10.16 -3.99 14.03
N LYS A 16 9.78 -2.78 14.41
CA LYS A 16 9.20 -2.49 15.74
C LYS A 16 7.76 -3.00 15.89
N VAL A 17 7.06 -3.26 14.79
CA VAL A 17 5.67 -3.76 14.77
C VAL A 17 5.67 -5.29 14.84
N GLY A 18 6.17 -5.82 15.96
CA GLY A 18 6.23 -7.26 16.24
C GLY A 18 5.09 -7.76 17.14
N SER A 19 5.20 -9.02 17.61
CA SER A 19 4.20 -9.65 18.49
C SER A 19 3.85 -8.81 19.72
N ASP A 20 4.87 -8.22 20.35
CA ASP A 20 4.72 -7.47 21.60
C ASP A 20 3.98 -6.14 21.36
N TYR A 21 4.20 -5.52 20.20
CA TYR A 21 3.46 -4.33 19.79
C TYR A 21 1.99 -4.66 19.55
N PHE A 22 1.70 -5.75 18.82
CA PHE A 22 0.31 -6.19 18.61
C PHE A 22 -0.39 -6.51 19.92
N GLN A 23 0.27 -7.21 20.85
CA GLN A 23 -0.29 -7.49 22.17
C GLN A 23 -0.55 -6.20 22.94
N SER A 24 0.37 -5.22 22.90
CA SER A 24 0.18 -3.92 23.52
C SER A 24 -1.03 -3.16 22.97
N VAL A 25 -1.34 -3.27 21.68
CA VAL A 25 -2.52 -2.64 21.07
C VAL A 25 -3.82 -3.32 21.56
N ILE A 26 -3.82 -4.65 21.67
CA ILE A 26 -4.95 -5.40 22.22
C ILE A 26 -5.19 -5.01 23.68
N ASP A 27 -4.13 -5.00 24.49
CA ASP A 27 -4.19 -4.63 25.91
C ASP A 27 -4.65 -3.18 26.08
N PHE A 28 -4.16 -2.27 25.23
CA PHE A 28 -4.64 -0.88 25.19
C PHE A 28 -6.15 -0.82 24.90
N GLY A 29 -6.65 -1.61 23.96
CA GLY A 29 -8.09 -1.72 23.69
C GLY A 29 -8.89 -2.16 24.91
N GLU A 30 -8.47 -3.24 25.58
CA GLU A 30 -9.16 -3.76 26.76
C GLU A 30 -9.15 -2.76 27.93
N LEU A 31 -8.02 -2.10 28.17
CA LEU A 31 -7.88 -1.09 29.24
C LEU A 31 -8.71 0.18 28.99
N ASN A 32 -9.10 0.44 27.75
CA ASN A 32 -9.84 1.64 27.35
C ASN A 32 -11.24 1.33 26.80
N LYS A 33 -11.78 0.11 27.04
CA LYS A 33 -13.08 -0.33 26.50
C LYS A 33 -14.28 0.55 26.87
N ASP A 34 -14.21 1.24 28.00
CA ASP A 34 -15.27 2.13 28.49
C ASP A 34 -15.10 3.57 27.98
N LYS A 35 -14.07 3.84 27.18
CA LYS A 35 -13.79 5.16 26.61
C LYS A 35 -14.24 5.23 25.16
N GLU A 36 -14.72 6.40 24.76
CA GLU A 36 -14.91 6.72 23.36
C GLU A 36 -13.54 6.99 22.72
N LEU A 37 -13.04 6.00 21.98
CA LEU A 37 -11.83 6.14 21.17
C LEU A 37 -12.22 6.54 19.74
N TYR A 38 -11.38 7.36 19.12
CA TYR A 38 -11.53 7.74 17.73
C TYR A 38 -10.48 6.99 16.88
N PRO A 39 -10.82 6.58 15.66
CA PRO A 39 -9.83 6.06 14.73
C PRO A 39 -8.71 7.08 14.53
N SER A 40 -7.46 6.63 14.60
CA SER A 40 -6.29 7.49 14.33
C SER A 40 -6.27 7.97 12.88
N VAL A 41 -6.79 7.15 11.96
CA VAL A 41 -7.01 7.52 10.57
C VAL A 41 -8.42 8.09 10.43
N GLY A 42 -8.50 9.41 10.41
CA GLY A 42 -9.76 10.13 10.27
C GLY A 42 -10.28 10.03 8.83
N MET A 43 -11.45 9.42 8.66
CA MET A 43 -12.18 9.38 7.38
C MET A 43 -12.79 10.75 6.98
N GLY A 44 -12.39 11.83 7.69
CA GLY A 44 -12.90 13.19 7.55
C GLY A 44 -11.90 14.07 6.81
N GLY A 45 -11.77 13.88 5.50
CA GLY A 45 -10.91 14.70 4.66
C GLY A 45 -10.69 14.09 3.28
N ASN A 46 -10.35 14.94 2.31
CA ASN A 46 -10.00 14.50 0.95
C ASN A 46 -8.48 14.53 0.70
N THR A 47 -7.67 14.66 1.76
CA THR A 47 -6.21 14.71 1.67
C THR A 47 -5.56 14.22 2.98
N LEU A 48 -4.50 13.46 2.85
CA LEU A 48 -3.59 13.07 3.94
C LEU A 48 -2.38 14.01 4.03
N CYS A 49 -2.22 14.93 3.07
CA CYS A 49 -1.06 15.84 3.03
C CYS A 49 -0.88 16.58 4.37
N PRO A 50 0.33 16.57 4.95
CA PRO A 50 1.61 16.17 4.35
C PRO A 50 1.98 14.67 4.46
N ASP A 51 1.13 13.86 5.07
CA ASP A 51 1.35 12.42 5.27
C ASP A 51 0.96 11.60 4.02
N LEU A 52 1.41 10.34 3.99
CA LEU A 52 1.15 9.37 2.93
C LEU A 52 0.77 8.01 3.53
N GLU A 53 -0.29 7.40 3.00
CA GLU A 53 -0.67 6.03 3.31
C GLU A 53 -0.25 5.12 2.15
N VAL A 54 0.44 4.02 2.47
CA VAL A 54 0.98 3.07 1.48
C VAL A 54 0.42 1.68 1.73
N ASP A 55 -0.45 1.24 0.84
CA ASP A 55 -1.08 -0.07 0.86
C ASP A 55 -0.36 -1.04 -0.07
N SER A 56 0.30 -2.03 0.53
CA SER A 56 0.96 -3.10 -0.22
C SER A 56 0.00 -4.26 -0.48
N TRP A 57 -0.53 -4.34 -1.71
CA TRP A 57 -1.34 -5.47 -2.19
C TRP A 57 -0.48 -6.59 -2.80
N LEU A 58 0.84 -6.45 -2.69
CA LEU A 58 1.86 -7.39 -3.17
C LEU A 58 1.77 -8.78 -2.52
N GLY A 59 1.24 -8.85 -1.29
CA GLY A 59 1.03 -10.12 -0.59
C GLY A 59 -0.21 -10.88 -1.04
N PHE A 60 -1.15 -10.23 -1.73
CA PHE A 60 -2.41 -10.86 -2.12
C PHE A 60 -2.23 -11.78 -3.33
N GLN A 61 -2.81 -12.97 -3.23
CA GLN A 61 -2.76 -14.00 -4.27
C GLN A 61 -3.96 -13.90 -5.21
N PHE A 62 -4.20 -12.74 -5.82
CA PHE A 62 -5.37 -12.54 -6.68
C PHE A 62 -5.43 -13.49 -7.88
N HIS A 63 -4.28 -13.98 -8.32
CA HIS A 63 -4.17 -14.97 -9.39
C HIS A 63 -4.63 -16.38 -8.98
N GLU A 64 -4.78 -16.66 -7.69
CA GLU A 64 -5.30 -17.95 -7.18
C GLU A 64 -6.83 -17.95 -7.08
N LEU A 65 -7.48 -16.79 -7.25
CA LEU A 65 -8.94 -16.69 -7.17
C LEU A 65 -9.57 -17.30 -8.43
N ASP A 66 -10.11 -18.51 -8.35
CA ASP A 66 -10.84 -19.14 -9.46
C ASP A 66 -12.19 -19.68 -8.98
N MET A 67 -13.27 -19.14 -9.54
CA MET A 67 -14.66 -19.55 -9.26
C MET A 67 -15.19 -20.59 -10.28
N GLY A 68 -14.30 -21.25 -11.01
CA GLY A 68 -14.62 -22.21 -12.08
C GLY A 68 -14.54 -21.63 -13.49
N GLY A 69 -13.98 -20.42 -13.65
CA GLY A 69 -13.86 -19.70 -14.92
C GLY A 69 -12.42 -19.33 -15.31
N GLY A 70 -11.44 -19.69 -14.47
CA GLY A 70 -10.07 -19.20 -14.55
C GLY A 70 -9.84 -17.96 -13.68
N ALA A 71 -8.56 -17.65 -13.45
CA ALA A 71 -8.13 -16.51 -12.66
C ALA A 71 -8.49 -15.15 -13.30
N PRO A 72 -8.68 -14.08 -12.49
CA PRO A 72 -8.86 -12.72 -12.96
C PRO A 72 -7.73 -12.28 -13.90
N CYS A 73 -8.08 -11.58 -14.97
CA CYS A 73 -7.10 -10.98 -15.87
C CYS A 73 -6.45 -9.71 -15.27
N ALA A 74 -7.14 -9.03 -14.36
CA ALA A 74 -6.65 -7.86 -13.65
C ALA A 74 -7.37 -7.73 -12.31
N PHE A 75 -6.68 -7.10 -11.36
CA PHE A 75 -7.24 -6.58 -10.12
C PHE A 75 -6.91 -5.10 -10.10
N LEU A 76 -7.83 -4.24 -9.68
CA LEU A 76 -7.61 -2.79 -9.60
C LEU A 76 -8.39 -2.24 -8.40
N PRO A 77 -7.87 -1.24 -7.69
CA PRO A 77 -8.66 -0.50 -6.71
C PRO A 77 -9.79 0.25 -7.39
N THR A 78 -10.87 0.49 -6.64
CA THR A 78 -11.92 1.43 -7.05
C THR A 78 -11.40 2.87 -7.00
N TRP A 79 -12.22 3.83 -7.44
CA TRP A 79 -11.90 5.25 -7.28
C TRP A 79 -11.75 5.63 -5.79
N ILE A 80 -10.62 6.22 -5.42
CA ILE A 80 -10.31 6.67 -4.05
C ILE A 80 -10.17 8.20 -4.07
N PRO A 81 -11.14 8.96 -3.53
CA PRO A 81 -11.15 10.42 -3.58
C PRO A 81 -10.34 11.08 -2.44
N VAL A 82 -9.25 10.45 -2.00
CA VAL A 82 -8.40 10.94 -0.92
C VAL A 82 -7.00 11.09 -1.46
N GLU A 83 -6.46 12.30 -1.47
CA GLU A 83 -5.06 12.53 -1.82
C GLU A 83 -4.11 11.94 -0.78
N GLY A 84 -3.01 11.34 -1.24
CA GLY A 84 -1.97 10.78 -0.38
C GLY A 84 -2.10 9.28 -0.13
N ILE A 85 -2.98 8.58 -0.86
CA ILE A 85 -3.05 7.11 -0.81
C ILE A 85 -2.31 6.53 -2.00
N LEU A 86 -1.36 5.63 -1.72
CA LEU A 86 -0.57 4.88 -2.68
C LEU A 86 -0.86 3.39 -2.53
N ILE A 87 -1.25 2.73 -3.62
CA ILE A 87 -1.47 1.29 -3.66
C ILE A 87 -0.41 0.66 -4.56
N MET A 88 0.33 -0.32 -4.02
CA MET A 88 1.29 -1.13 -4.76
C MET A 88 0.69 -2.50 -5.07
N MET A 89 0.72 -2.91 -6.33
CA MET A 89 0.17 -4.21 -6.73
C MET A 89 1.01 -4.93 -7.79
N PRO A 90 0.95 -6.27 -7.85
CA PRO A 90 1.63 -7.01 -8.92
C PRO A 90 1.08 -6.60 -10.28
N SER A 91 1.96 -6.30 -11.23
CA SER A 91 1.54 -5.99 -12.59
C SER A 91 1.00 -7.26 -13.27
N PRO A 92 -0.11 -7.20 -14.04
CA PRO A 92 -0.64 -8.36 -14.74
C PRO A 92 0.39 -8.99 -15.69
N LEU A 93 0.46 -10.32 -15.69
CA LEU A 93 1.31 -11.06 -16.64
C LEU A 93 0.85 -10.81 -18.07
N LYS A 94 1.78 -10.40 -18.95
CA LYS A 94 1.47 -10.11 -20.36
C LYS A 94 1.19 -11.39 -21.16
N ASN A 95 1.80 -12.51 -20.78
CA ASN A 95 1.68 -13.80 -21.48
C ASN A 95 1.38 -14.94 -20.50
N LYS A 96 0.50 -15.88 -20.88
CA LYS A 96 0.11 -17.06 -20.08
C LYS A 96 1.23 -18.11 -19.87
N GLU A 97 2.40 -17.91 -20.47
CA GLU A 97 3.49 -18.89 -20.51
C GLU A 97 4.53 -18.69 -19.39
N GLN A 98 4.44 -17.61 -18.61
CA GLN A 98 5.33 -17.43 -17.46
C GLN A 98 4.92 -18.37 -16.32
N LYS A 99 5.87 -19.22 -15.91
CA LYS A 99 5.72 -20.19 -14.82
C LYS A 99 5.25 -19.49 -13.53
N SER A 100 4.34 -20.14 -12.82
CA SER A 100 3.74 -19.72 -11.54
C SER A 100 4.74 -19.31 -10.45
N ASP A 101 6.00 -19.68 -10.56
CA ASP A 101 7.04 -19.38 -9.57
C ASP A 101 7.58 -17.94 -9.63
N GLN A 102 7.27 -17.15 -10.68
CA GLN A 102 7.70 -15.76 -10.77
C GLN A 102 6.60 -14.79 -10.31
N ARG A 103 6.43 -14.69 -8.99
CA ARG A 103 5.49 -13.76 -8.31
C ARG A 103 5.62 -12.30 -8.76
N TRP A 104 6.82 -11.90 -9.24
CA TRP A 104 7.16 -10.53 -9.68
C TRP A 104 7.49 -10.41 -11.18
N GLY A 105 7.17 -11.42 -11.99
CA GLY A 105 7.67 -11.55 -13.37
C GLY A 105 7.28 -10.44 -14.35
N ALA A 106 6.27 -9.63 -14.03
CA ALA A 106 5.76 -8.54 -14.88
C ALA A 106 6.00 -7.12 -14.33
N GLY A 107 6.53 -6.98 -13.11
CA GLY A 107 6.74 -5.70 -12.44
C GLY A 107 5.68 -5.38 -11.38
N ILE A 108 5.70 -4.13 -10.89
CA ILE A 108 4.80 -3.61 -9.87
C ILE A 108 4.11 -2.37 -10.43
N ASP A 109 2.78 -2.35 -10.36
CA ASP A 109 1.99 -1.16 -10.67
C ASP A 109 1.81 -0.34 -9.39
N VAL A 110 2.01 0.97 -9.48
CA VAL A 110 1.84 1.92 -8.39
C VAL A 110 0.73 2.89 -8.73
N ILE A 111 -0.35 2.85 -7.96
CA ILE A 111 -1.51 3.74 -8.11
C ILE A 111 -1.47 4.76 -7.00
N LEU A 112 -1.23 6.03 -7.36
CA LEU A 112 -1.08 7.13 -6.42
C LEU A 112 -2.15 8.20 -6.68
N THR A 113 -2.85 8.57 -5.62
CA THR A 113 -3.89 9.61 -5.62
C THR A 113 -3.29 10.94 -5.17
N LEU A 114 -3.36 11.95 -6.04
CA LEU A 114 -2.82 13.29 -5.79
C LEU A 114 -3.78 14.35 -6.31
N SER A 115 -3.72 15.54 -5.71
CA SER A 115 -4.28 16.73 -6.32
C SER A 115 -3.65 16.98 -7.69
N ALA A 116 -4.37 17.69 -8.57
CA ALA A 116 -3.89 17.96 -9.93
C ALA A 116 -2.58 18.76 -9.96
N GLU A 117 -2.31 19.55 -8.93
CA GLU A 117 -1.06 20.29 -8.75
C GLU A 117 0.09 19.35 -8.37
N HIS A 118 -0.08 18.57 -7.29
CA HIS A 118 0.95 17.63 -6.85
C HIS A 118 1.23 16.54 -7.89
N ALA A 119 0.22 16.09 -8.65
CA ALA A 119 0.42 15.14 -9.74
C ALA A 119 1.33 15.67 -10.86
N LYS A 120 1.30 16.98 -11.15
CA LYS A 120 2.19 17.60 -12.14
C LYS A 120 3.62 17.65 -11.62
N ALA A 121 3.81 18.04 -10.36
CA ALA A 121 5.11 18.07 -9.71
C ALA A 121 5.70 16.65 -9.61
N PHE A 122 4.91 15.67 -9.17
CA PHE A 122 5.32 14.28 -9.04
C PHE A 122 5.86 13.70 -10.35
N LYS A 123 5.20 13.97 -11.49
CA LYS A 123 5.68 13.53 -12.81
C LYS A 123 7.07 14.03 -13.18
N GLN A 124 7.50 15.17 -12.64
CA GLN A 124 8.83 15.72 -12.90
C GLN A 124 9.93 15.00 -12.10
N ILE A 125 9.58 14.44 -10.93
CA ILE A 125 10.53 13.82 -9.99
C ILE A 125 10.43 12.29 -9.94
N ALA A 126 9.36 11.68 -10.47
CA ALA A 126 9.12 10.24 -10.36
C ALA A 126 10.19 9.36 -11.03
N HIS A 127 10.97 9.93 -11.95
CA HIS A 127 12.03 9.24 -12.69
C HIS A 127 13.44 9.66 -12.29
N SER A 128 13.59 10.62 -11.37
CA SER A 128 14.89 11.01 -10.83
C SER A 128 15.27 10.05 -9.70
N LEU A 129 15.81 8.90 -10.07
CA LEU A 129 16.46 7.95 -9.16
C LEU A 129 17.97 8.23 -9.24
N ASP A 130 18.43 9.25 -8.50
CA ASP A 130 19.86 9.46 -8.23
C ASP A 130 20.28 8.77 -6.91
#